data_AF-A0A4Q3DIE0-F1
#
_entry.id   AF-A0A4Q3DIE0-F1
#
_cell.length_a   1.000
_cell.length_b   1.000
_cell.length_c   1.000
_cell.angle_alpha   90.00
_cell.angle_beta   90.00
_cell.angle_gamma   90.00
#
_symmetry.space_group_name_H-M   'P 1'
#
loop_
_entity.id
_entity.type
_entity.pdbx_description
1 polymer ?
#
loop_
_entity_poly.entity_id
_entity_poly.type
_entity_poly.pdbx_seq_one_letter_code
_entity_poly.pdbx_strand_id
1 'polypeptide(L)'
;MIKFSSICLMLFLSIKISAQNPGNNFSYAGKVNTLIGTKGKGHGMAERYLEAGYTFPGAMLPFGMVQFTPTFFNEDKGFVVNQLSGAGCDHMGNFPMLPLTGNLETSPDSMSTFKPGYQDQVTMAGFYQTKLQNGVLCEVTATKRTGFAQLSYPSAEKMATIIIGSGINATQLHEAEITFTGNNTLEGYADGGSFCSPQIKTNYRIYFVAAFDAKPISSGTWKGKNLQKTSTQTNGENSGAYLSFDVSRQKIIHYKFAISYVSIENARQNLKAENPDWNFNCIKTASIATWNKYLGKIAVGGGTPDHTTQFYTHLYHALAHPSVFSDVNGEYIGGDHQKHQSKTDYYTAYSNWDTYRTQGQLISL
;
A
#
# COMPACT_ATOMS: atom_id res chain seq x y z
N MET A 1 -50.98 -26.16 -54.54
CA MET A 1 -51.25 -26.51 -53.11
C MET A 1 -50.07 -27.28 -52.57
N ILE A 2 -49.08 -26.58 -51.99
CA ILE A 2 -48.00 -27.20 -51.20
C ILE A 2 -47.76 -26.23 -50.03
N LYS A 3 -48.14 -26.66 -48.82
CA LYS A 3 -47.92 -25.91 -47.57
C LYS A 3 -46.52 -26.24 -47.08
N PHE A 4 -45.64 -25.25 -46.99
CA PHE A 4 -44.39 -25.37 -46.22
C PHE A 4 -44.65 -24.90 -44.79
N SER A 5 -44.49 -25.83 -43.84
CA SER A 5 -44.55 -25.58 -42.40
C SER A 5 -43.16 -25.19 -41.91
N SER A 6 -43.01 -23.95 -41.42
CA SER A 6 -41.77 -23.49 -40.78
C SER A 6 -41.69 -24.05 -39.36
N ILE A 7 -40.78 -25.01 -39.14
CA ILE A 7 -40.41 -25.50 -37.81
C ILE A 7 -39.34 -24.55 -37.24
N CYS A 8 -39.71 -23.81 -36.19
CA CYS A 8 -38.82 -22.94 -35.44
C CYS A 8 -38.04 -23.80 -34.43
N LEU A 9 -36.75 -24.03 -34.69
CA LEU A 9 -35.86 -24.78 -33.81
C LEU A 9 -35.31 -23.83 -32.73
N MET A 10 -35.89 -23.83 -31.53
CA MET A 10 -35.30 -23.15 -30.37
C MET A 10 -34.09 -23.92 -29.87
N LEU A 11 -32.88 -23.37 -30.09
CA LEU A 11 -31.67 -23.80 -29.40
C LEU A 11 -31.71 -23.31 -27.94
N PHE A 12 -32.01 -24.23 -27.01
CA PHE A 12 -31.75 -24.01 -25.60
C PHE A 12 -30.25 -24.12 -25.32
N LEU A 13 -29.57 -22.97 -25.23
CA LEU A 13 -28.20 -22.89 -24.72
C LEU A 13 -28.24 -23.11 -23.20
N SER A 14 -27.96 -24.33 -22.75
CA SER A 14 -27.82 -24.65 -21.33
C SER A 14 -26.53 -24.04 -20.78
N ILE A 15 -26.64 -22.86 -20.17
CA ILE A 15 -25.58 -22.25 -19.36
C ILE A 15 -25.37 -23.16 -18.14
N LYS A 16 -24.30 -23.95 -18.14
CA LYS A 16 -23.81 -24.60 -16.92
C LYS A 16 -23.26 -23.52 -16.00
N ILE A 17 -24.11 -23.02 -15.11
CA ILE A 17 -23.68 -22.32 -13.91
C ILE A 17 -22.93 -23.36 -13.07
N SER A 18 -21.60 -23.32 -13.12
CA SER A 18 -20.79 -24.09 -12.19
C SER A 18 -20.94 -23.42 -10.82
N ALA A 19 -21.86 -23.94 -10.01
CA ALA A 19 -21.92 -23.63 -8.59
C ALA A 19 -20.56 -23.99 -7.97
N GLN A 20 -19.86 -22.99 -7.43
CA GLN A 20 -18.66 -23.25 -6.64
C GLN A 20 -19.11 -23.96 -5.36
N ASN A 21 -18.71 -25.23 -5.23
CA ASN A 21 -18.81 -25.98 -3.98
C ASN A 21 -18.12 -25.19 -2.85
N PRO A 22 -18.72 -25.03 -1.66
CA PRO A 22 -18.02 -24.55 -0.48
C PRO A 22 -17.18 -25.69 0.10
N GLY A 23 -16.26 -26.22 -0.69
CA GLY A 23 -15.26 -27.18 -0.23
C GLY A 23 -14.14 -26.40 0.43
N ASN A 24 -13.94 -26.59 1.74
CA ASN A 24 -12.77 -26.20 2.54
C ASN A 24 -11.79 -25.26 1.81
N ASN A 25 -12.07 -23.95 1.84
CA ASN A 25 -11.33 -22.94 1.09
C ASN A 25 -9.88 -22.87 1.58
N PHE A 26 -9.01 -23.70 0.99
CA PHE A 26 -7.59 -23.69 1.28
C PHE A 26 -7.00 -22.37 0.78
N SER A 27 -6.67 -21.46 1.70
CA SER A 27 -6.06 -20.17 1.38
C SER A 27 -4.58 -20.18 1.81
N TYR A 28 -3.67 -20.28 0.83
CA TYR A 28 -2.23 -20.12 1.05
C TYR A 28 -1.89 -18.74 1.61
N ALA A 29 -2.55 -17.70 1.10
CA ALA A 29 -2.41 -16.33 1.61
C ALA A 29 -2.77 -16.23 3.09
N GLY A 30 -3.80 -16.96 3.53
CA GLY A 30 -4.20 -17.04 4.94
C GLY A 30 -3.29 -17.89 5.83
N LYS A 31 -2.26 -18.56 5.27
CA LYS A 31 -1.18 -19.20 6.05
C LYS A 31 -0.02 -18.28 6.33
N VAL A 32 0.02 -17.11 5.70
CA VAL A 32 1.09 -16.12 5.93
C VAL A 32 0.76 -15.32 7.18
N ASN A 33 1.76 -15.15 8.05
CA ASN A 33 1.70 -14.19 9.15
C ASN A 33 2.68 -13.04 8.88
N THR A 34 2.17 -11.90 8.41
CA THR A 34 3.00 -10.74 8.05
C THR A 34 3.67 -10.06 9.24
N LEU A 35 3.38 -10.47 10.48
CA LEU A 35 4.07 -9.98 11.69
C LEU A 35 5.42 -10.67 11.95
N ILE A 36 5.68 -11.84 11.34
CA ILE A 36 6.96 -12.52 11.52
C ILE A 36 8.05 -11.68 10.85
N GLY A 37 8.94 -11.15 11.69
CA GLY A 37 10.05 -10.28 11.29
C GLY A 37 9.81 -8.78 11.52
N THR A 38 8.66 -8.36 12.08
CA THR A 38 8.38 -6.93 12.32
C THR A 38 8.85 -6.42 13.69
N LYS A 39 9.24 -7.32 14.61
CA LYS A 39 9.71 -6.99 15.97
C LYS A 39 10.84 -7.93 16.37
N GLY A 40 11.93 -7.39 16.94
CA GLY A 40 12.99 -8.18 17.59
C GLY A 40 12.59 -8.65 18.98
N LYS A 41 13.35 -9.60 19.57
CA LYS A 41 13.09 -10.15 20.91
C LYS A 41 13.55 -9.22 22.03
N GLY A 42 14.44 -8.28 21.72
CA GLY A 42 14.74 -7.09 22.51
C GLY A 42 15.40 -7.41 23.84
N HIS A 43 16.72 -7.50 23.86
CA HIS A 43 17.49 -7.39 25.11
C HIS A 43 17.73 -5.91 25.52
N GLY A 44 17.30 -4.93 24.69
CA GLY A 44 17.22 -3.49 25.00
C GLY A 44 16.54 -2.65 23.91
N MET A 45 16.26 -1.37 24.18
CA MET A 45 15.64 -0.43 23.21
C MET A 45 16.49 -0.23 21.94
N ALA A 46 17.81 -0.27 22.05
CA ALA A 46 18.73 -0.18 20.91
C ALA A 46 18.80 -1.47 20.07
N GLU A 47 18.51 -2.63 20.69
CA GLU A 47 18.65 -3.95 20.06
C GLU A 47 17.34 -4.48 19.46
N ARG A 48 16.20 -3.88 19.84
CA ARG A 48 14.86 -4.26 19.36
C ARG A 48 14.74 -4.27 17.83
N TYR A 49 15.50 -3.40 17.15
CA TYR A 49 15.54 -3.35 15.70
C TYR A 49 16.63 -4.27 15.12
N LEU A 50 17.76 -4.43 15.79
CA LEU A 50 18.86 -5.30 15.33
C LEU A 50 18.47 -6.79 15.23
N GLU A 51 17.52 -7.23 16.04
CA GLU A 51 16.99 -8.59 16.00
C GLU A 51 15.72 -8.74 15.14
N ALA A 52 15.16 -7.64 14.63
CA ALA A 52 14.01 -7.70 13.74
C ALA A 52 14.46 -8.07 12.31
N GLY A 53 13.55 -8.63 11.53
CA GLY A 53 13.78 -8.85 10.10
C GLY A 53 13.61 -7.58 9.25
N TYR A 54 13.34 -6.42 9.86
CA TYR A 54 13.01 -5.16 9.17
C TYR A 54 11.90 -5.33 8.11
N THR A 55 10.96 -6.23 8.39
CA THR A 55 9.78 -6.46 7.54
C THR A 55 8.61 -5.61 8.01
N PHE A 56 7.53 -5.60 7.23
CA PHE A 56 6.35 -4.78 7.52
C PHE A 56 5.06 -5.59 7.36
N PRO A 57 3.99 -5.26 8.13
CA PRO A 57 2.78 -6.08 8.17
C PRO A 57 1.76 -5.76 7.08
N GLY A 58 1.91 -4.62 6.40
CA GLY A 58 0.93 -4.11 5.44
C GLY A 58 0.81 -4.89 4.14
N ALA A 59 0.05 -4.33 3.21
CA ALA A 59 -0.33 -5.00 1.98
C ALA A 59 0.61 -4.66 0.81
N MET A 60 0.99 -5.70 0.07
CA MET A 60 1.66 -5.62 -1.23
C MET A 60 1.20 -6.80 -2.10
N LEU A 61 1.45 -6.72 -3.42
CA LEU A 61 1.44 -7.89 -4.30
C LEU A 61 2.84 -8.51 -4.43
N PRO A 62 2.97 -9.76 -4.90
CA PRO A 62 4.27 -10.31 -5.27
C PRO A 62 4.99 -9.35 -6.22
N PHE A 63 6.18 -8.93 -5.83
CA PHE A 63 7.03 -7.99 -6.57
C PHE A 63 6.36 -6.63 -6.87
N GLY A 64 5.39 -6.20 -6.05
CA GLY A 64 4.67 -4.94 -6.24
C GLY A 64 5.56 -3.71 -6.03
N MET A 65 5.25 -2.62 -6.75
CA MET A 65 5.83 -1.29 -6.56
C MET A 65 5.36 -0.67 -5.24
N VAL A 66 4.10 -0.89 -4.87
CA VAL A 66 3.48 -0.37 -3.64
C VAL A 66 3.67 -1.35 -2.48
N GLN A 67 4.06 -0.80 -1.32
CA GLN A 67 4.02 -1.47 -0.03
C GLN A 67 3.19 -0.59 0.91
N PHE A 68 1.88 -0.84 0.98
CA PHE A 68 0.97 0.00 1.76
C PHE A 68 0.89 -0.51 3.21
N THR A 69 1.67 0.12 4.09
CA THR A 69 1.95 -0.42 5.43
C THR A 69 2.15 0.65 6.48
N PRO A 70 1.84 0.40 7.77
CA PRO A 70 2.45 1.14 8.86
C PRO A 70 3.97 1.19 8.66
N THR A 71 4.57 2.38 8.74
CA THR A 71 6.01 2.51 8.57
C THR A 71 6.77 1.86 9.74
N PHE A 72 7.83 1.12 9.42
CA PHE A 72 8.69 0.47 10.41
C PHE A 72 9.62 1.46 11.10
N PHE A 73 10.21 2.40 10.35
CA PHE A 73 11.25 3.30 10.87
C PHE A 73 10.70 4.50 11.65
N ASN A 74 9.41 4.81 11.47
CA ASN A 74 8.76 5.96 12.12
C ASN A 74 7.29 5.64 12.43
N GLU A 75 7.02 4.61 13.23
CA GLU A 75 5.68 4.07 13.49
C GLU A 75 4.60 5.11 13.84
N ASP A 76 5.02 6.26 14.39
CA ASP A 76 4.19 7.42 14.72
C ASP A 76 3.53 8.09 13.50
N LYS A 77 4.08 7.92 12.30
CA LYS A 77 3.68 8.67 11.10
C LYS A 77 2.50 8.02 10.35
N GLY A 78 2.11 6.78 10.63
CA GLY A 78 0.98 6.14 9.95
C GLY A 78 1.38 5.22 8.78
N PHE A 79 0.54 5.17 7.76
CA PHE A 79 0.64 4.21 6.66
C PHE A 79 1.34 4.83 5.44
N VAL A 80 2.50 4.30 5.06
CA VAL A 80 3.32 4.78 3.93
C VAL A 80 3.01 4.01 2.65
N VAL A 81 3.35 4.61 1.50
CA VAL A 81 3.07 4.02 0.18
C VAL A 81 4.16 3.06 -0.31
N ASN A 82 5.37 3.17 0.26
CA ASN A 82 6.54 2.36 -0.09
C ASN A 82 7.45 2.12 1.12
N GLN A 83 8.03 0.92 1.17
CA GLN A 83 9.08 0.52 2.11
C GLN A 83 9.73 -0.77 1.60
N LEU A 84 11.04 -0.89 1.73
CA LEU A 84 11.74 -2.15 1.47
C LEU A 84 11.61 -3.09 2.67
N SER A 85 11.52 -4.38 2.37
CA SER A 85 11.54 -5.46 3.36
C SER A 85 12.98 -5.94 3.54
N GLY A 86 13.51 -5.85 4.77
CA GLY A 86 14.80 -6.46 5.11
C GLY A 86 16.06 -5.62 4.83
N ALA A 87 15.94 -4.34 4.49
CA ALA A 87 17.08 -3.48 4.12
C ALA A 87 18.05 -3.13 5.29
N GLY A 88 17.66 -3.39 6.55
CA GLY A 88 18.54 -3.26 7.72
C GLY A 88 18.75 -1.84 8.28
N CYS A 89 18.18 -0.81 7.63
CA CYS A 89 18.33 0.60 8.01
C CYS A 89 17.17 1.42 7.45
N ASP A 90 17.03 2.68 7.87
CA ASP A 90 15.98 3.58 7.40
C ASP A 90 16.13 3.94 5.91
N HIS A 91 15.00 3.94 5.22
CA HIS A 91 14.85 4.22 3.79
C HIS A 91 13.38 4.48 3.48
N MET A 92 13.09 5.19 2.39
CA MET A 92 11.72 5.42 1.90
C MET A 92 10.75 5.83 3.02
N GLY A 93 9.47 5.43 2.94
CA GLY A 93 8.43 5.82 3.88
C GLY A 93 7.62 7.03 3.41
N ASN A 94 7.44 7.17 2.09
CA ASN A 94 6.84 8.35 1.50
C ASN A 94 5.33 8.40 1.73
N PHE A 95 4.79 9.60 1.70
CA PHE A 95 3.36 9.92 1.77
C PHE A 95 2.57 9.21 2.88
N PRO A 96 3.02 9.32 4.15
CA PRO A 96 2.30 8.71 5.25
C PRO A 96 0.87 9.26 5.35
N MET A 97 -0.11 8.36 5.33
CA MET A 97 -1.53 8.63 5.56
C MET A 97 -1.93 8.18 6.96
N LEU A 98 -2.65 9.03 7.70
CA LEU A 98 -3.17 8.69 9.02
C LEU A 98 -4.63 9.16 9.20
N PRO A 99 -5.57 8.26 9.54
CA PRO A 99 -6.92 8.63 9.89
C PRO A 99 -7.07 8.98 11.38
N LEU A 100 -7.72 10.11 11.64
CA LEU A 100 -7.97 10.69 12.94
C LEU A 100 -9.48 10.86 13.17
N THR A 101 -9.90 10.84 14.43
CA THR A 101 -11.25 11.24 14.84
C THR A 101 -11.31 12.74 15.10
N GLY A 102 -12.47 13.35 14.93
CA GLY A 102 -12.67 14.78 15.14
C GLY A 102 -12.09 15.69 14.06
N ASN A 103 -12.02 16.98 14.37
CA ASN A 103 -11.43 18.02 13.53
C ASN A 103 -9.93 18.17 13.84
N LEU A 104 -9.16 18.58 12.83
CA LEU A 104 -7.76 18.95 13.01
C LEU A 104 -7.65 20.43 13.41
N GLU A 105 -7.32 20.68 14.68
CA GLU A 105 -7.18 22.04 15.22
C GLU A 105 -5.72 22.53 15.28
N THR A 106 -4.76 21.60 15.28
CA THR A 106 -3.33 21.88 15.36
C THR A 106 -2.59 21.33 14.16
N SER A 107 -1.49 21.99 13.79
CA SER A 107 -0.65 21.49 12.70
C SER A 107 -0.05 20.11 13.05
N PRO A 108 -0.10 19.14 12.12
CA PRO A 108 0.62 17.87 12.25
C PRO A 108 2.14 17.98 12.33
N ASP A 109 2.72 19.10 11.88
CA ASP A 109 4.18 19.33 11.81
C ASP A 109 4.90 18.15 11.12
N SER A 110 5.78 17.44 11.84
CA SER A 110 6.53 16.27 11.35
C SER A 110 5.78 14.94 11.48
N MET A 111 4.54 14.95 12.00
CA MET A 111 3.72 13.79 12.37
C MET A 111 4.33 12.84 13.42
N SER A 112 5.45 13.21 14.06
CA SER A 112 6.15 12.36 15.04
C SER A 112 5.42 12.18 16.38
N THR A 113 4.34 12.93 16.64
CA THR A 113 3.64 12.93 17.94
C THR A 113 2.34 12.13 17.94
N PHE A 114 1.89 11.60 16.79
CA PHE A 114 0.55 11.01 16.68
C PHE A 114 0.39 9.66 17.38
N LYS A 115 1.46 8.85 17.48
CA LYS A 115 1.47 7.56 18.20
C LYS A 115 0.19 6.73 17.94
N PRO A 116 -0.09 6.35 16.68
CA PRO A 116 -1.42 5.88 16.28
C PRO A 116 -1.85 4.56 16.92
N GLY A 117 -0.90 3.75 17.38
CA GLY A 117 -1.13 2.52 18.15
C GLY A 117 -1.87 1.45 17.34
N TYR A 118 -1.15 0.46 16.82
CA TYR A 118 -1.72 -0.57 15.95
C TYR A 118 -2.14 -1.82 16.74
N GLN A 119 -3.44 -2.11 16.77
CA GLN A 119 -3.99 -3.37 17.28
C GLN A 119 -4.32 -4.29 16.11
N ASP A 120 -3.34 -5.08 15.69
CA ASP A 120 -3.45 -6.00 14.54
C ASP A 120 -4.64 -6.97 14.72
N GLN A 121 -5.53 -7.02 13.74
CA GLN A 121 -6.71 -7.89 13.74
C GLN A 121 -6.57 -9.03 12.72
N VAL A 122 -6.06 -8.71 11.52
CA VAL A 122 -5.82 -9.68 10.45
C VAL A 122 -4.50 -9.35 9.77
N THR A 123 -3.63 -10.35 9.69
CA THR A 123 -2.30 -10.25 9.09
C THR A 123 -2.11 -11.39 8.10
N MET A 124 -2.22 -11.11 6.80
CA MET A 124 -2.11 -12.11 5.75
C MET A 124 -1.56 -11.52 4.45
N ALA A 125 -1.19 -12.37 3.50
CA ALA A 125 -0.65 -11.90 2.23
C ALA A 125 -1.69 -11.09 1.43
N GLY A 126 -1.36 -9.84 1.10
CA GLY A 126 -2.20 -8.94 0.30
C GLY A 126 -3.29 -8.18 1.05
N PHE A 127 -3.46 -8.42 2.35
CA PHE A 127 -4.46 -7.75 3.18
C PHE A 127 -4.00 -7.59 4.62
N TYR A 128 -4.12 -6.37 5.14
CA TYR A 128 -3.81 -6.04 6.52
C TYR A 128 -4.97 -5.26 7.15
N GLN A 129 -5.36 -5.66 8.36
CA GLN A 129 -6.39 -5.00 9.15
C GLN A 129 -5.86 -4.72 10.55
N THR A 130 -6.03 -3.48 10.99
CA THR A 130 -5.63 -3.04 12.32
C THR A 130 -6.60 -2.01 12.87
N LYS A 131 -6.79 -2.02 14.19
CA LYS A 131 -7.56 -0.99 14.88
C LYS A 131 -6.59 -0.01 15.53
N LEU A 132 -6.74 1.27 15.22
CA LEU A 132 -5.93 2.33 15.82
C LEU A 132 -6.38 2.65 17.25
N GLN A 133 -5.52 3.28 18.04
CA GLN A 133 -5.82 3.68 19.42
C GLN A 133 -7.03 4.64 19.51
N ASN A 134 -7.24 5.47 18.48
CA ASN A 134 -8.41 6.34 18.36
C ASN A 134 -9.71 5.59 17.96
N GLY A 135 -9.64 4.27 17.81
CA GLY A 135 -10.78 3.39 17.53
C GLY A 135 -11.09 3.18 16.04
N VAL A 136 -10.42 3.88 15.13
CA VAL A 136 -10.61 3.70 13.68
C VAL A 136 -10.10 2.33 13.25
N LEU A 137 -10.96 1.56 12.57
CA LEU A 137 -10.55 0.30 11.93
C LEU A 137 -10.01 0.60 10.54
N CYS A 138 -8.74 0.29 10.32
CA CYS A 138 -8.04 0.47 9.06
C CYS A 138 -7.87 -0.88 8.37
N GLU A 139 -8.39 -0.98 7.15
CA GLU A 139 -8.22 -2.13 6.28
C GLU A 139 -7.51 -1.69 5.02
N VAL A 140 -6.36 -2.31 4.71
CA VAL A 140 -5.55 -1.93 3.54
C VAL A 140 -5.27 -3.13 2.64
N THR A 141 -5.29 -2.86 1.34
CA THR A 141 -4.88 -3.79 0.28
C THR A 141 -4.11 -3.02 -0.80
N ALA A 142 -3.47 -3.75 -1.71
CA ALA A 142 -2.65 -3.18 -2.77
C ALA A 142 -2.75 -3.98 -4.06
N THR A 143 -2.50 -3.29 -5.17
CA THR A 143 -2.23 -3.83 -6.50
C THR A 143 -0.72 -3.76 -6.76
N LYS A 144 -0.27 -3.78 -8.03
CA LYS A 144 1.15 -3.61 -8.33
C LYS A 144 1.59 -2.18 -8.06
N ARG A 145 0.77 -1.17 -8.40
CA ARG A 145 1.15 0.26 -8.42
C ARG A 145 0.21 1.16 -7.63
N THR A 146 -0.84 0.60 -7.04
CA THR A 146 -1.88 1.34 -6.33
C THR A 146 -2.19 0.73 -4.97
N GLY A 147 -2.60 1.56 -4.03
CA GLY A 147 -3.11 1.14 -2.72
C GLY A 147 -4.56 1.53 -2.52
N PHE A 148 -5.25 0.80 -1.65
CA PHE A 148 -6.65 1.05 -1.30
C PHE A 148 -6.84 0.79 0.20
N ALA A 149 -7.34 1.79 0.93
CA ALA A 149 -7.82 1.66 2.30
C ALA A 149 -9.35 1.78 2.41
N GLN A 150 -9.93 0.97 3.29
CA GLN A 150 -11.25 1.17 3.87
C GLN A 150 -11.09 1.60 5.33
N LEU A 151 -11.60 2.78 5.67
CA LEU A 151 -11.43 3.41 6.97
C LEU A 151 -12.79 3.48 7.67
N SER A 152 -12.99 2.64 8.69
CA SER A 152 -14.25 2.57 9.42
C SER A 152 -14.15 3.29 10.76
N TYR A 153 -14.90 4.37 10.91
CA TYR A 153 -14.91 5.23 12.09
C TYR A 153 -15.87 4.72 13.17
N PRO A 154 -15.56 4.93 14.47
CA PRO A 154 -16.47 4.56 15.55
C PRO A 154 -17.87 5.16 15.40
N SER A 155 -18.89 4.42 15.86
CA SER A 155 -20.30 4.83 15.73
C SER A 155 -20.62 6.16 16.42
N ALA A 156 -19.92 6.48 17.52
CA ALA A 156 -20.08 7.73 18.26
C ALA A 156 -19.48 8.95 17.54
N GLU A 157 -18.52 8.77 16.64
CA GLU A 157 -17.83 9.87 15.98
C GLU A 157 -18.72 10.59 14.96
N LYS A 158 -18.69 11.92 14.94
CA LYS A 158 -19.44 12.70 13.94
C LYS A 158 -18.51 13.34 12.91
N MET A 159 -17.26 13.50 13.27
CA MET A 159 -16.24 14.15 12.47
C MET A 159 -15.03 13.22 12.36
N ALA A 160 -14.43 13.21 11.19
CA ALA A 160 -13.20 12.48 10.89
C ALA A 160 -12.24 13.42 10.17
N THR A 161 -10.94 13.24 10.37
CA THR A 161 -9.91 13.92 9.60
C THR A 161 -8.88 12.92 9.12
N ILE A 162 -8.50 12.97 7.84
CA ILE A 162 -7.41 12.18 7.29
C ILE A 162 -6.29 13.14 6.92
N ILE A 163 -5.07 12.85 7.39
CA ILE A 163 -3.87 13.62 7.08
C ILE A 163 -2.93 12.82 6.18
N ILE A 164 -2.29 13.49 5.23
CA ILE A 164 -1.31 12.91 4.30
C ILE A 164 -0.08 13.81 4.28
N GLY A 165 1.05 13.30 4.78
CA GLY A 165 2.33 14.01 4.75
C GLY A 165 2.91 14.01 3.32
N SER A 166 3.50 15.11 2.87
CA SER A 166 4.25 15.17 1.61
C SER A 166 5.74 15.33 1.88
N GLY A 167 6.12 16.32 2.69
CA GLY A 167 7.46 16.50 3.22
C GLY A 167 7.82 15.61 4.40
N ILE A 168 7.21 14.41 4.47
CA ILE A 168 7.36 13.48 5.58
C ILE A 168 7.75 12.11 5.02
N ASN A 169 8.87 11.59 5.52
CA ASN A 169 9.48 10.35 5.06
C ASN A 169 10.25 9.70 6.21
N ALA A 170 10.83 8.50 6.00
CA ALA A 170 11.79 7.95 6.96
C ALA A 170 13.19 8.57 6.82
N THR A 171 13.51 9.11 5.65
CA THR A 171 14.80 9.72 5.33
C THR A 171 14.66 11.19 4.95
N GLN A 172 15.76 11.92 4.89
CA GLN A 172 15.72 13.34 4.55
C GLN A 172 15.30 13.54 3.08
N LEU A 173 14.29 14.38 2.86
CA LEU A 173 13.85 14.81 1.53
C LEU A 173 14.58 16.09 1.13
N HIS A 174 14.72 16.32 -0.18
CA HIS A 174 15.19 17.59 -0.74
C HIS A 174 14.02 18.53 -1.01
N GLU A 175 12.98 18.00 -1.62
CA GLU A 175 11.78 18.74 -1.99
C GLU A 175 10.58 17.82 -1.91
N ALA A 176 9.43 18.38 -1.56
CA ALA A 176 8.17 17.69 -1.64
C ALA A 176 7.06 18.71 -1.86
N GLU A 177 5.98 18.26 -2.51
CA GLU A 177 4.80 19.07 -2.74
C GLU A 177 3.56 18.20 -2.66
N ILE A 178 2.46 18.80 -2.20
CA ILE A 178 1.12 18.27 -2.41
C ILE A 178 0.16 19.38 -2.81
N THR A 179 -0.70 19.07 -3.77
CA THR A 179 -1.65 19.99 -4.38
C THR A 179 -3.01 19.30 -4.51
N PHE A 180 -4.07 20.00 -4.12
CA PHE A 180 -5.45 19.59 -4.37
C PHE A 180 -5.79 19.85 -5.85
N THR A 181 -6.21 18.80 -6.56
CA THR A 181 -6.67 18.88 -7.96
C THR A 181 -8.20 18.85 -8.09
N GLY A 182 -8.88 18.68 -6.97
CA GLY A 182 -10.32 18.64 -6.84
C GLY A 182 -10.70 18.63 -5.37
N ASN A 183 -12.00 18.52 -5.07
CA ASN A 183 -12.48 18.56 -3.69
C ASN A 183 -11.98 17.36 -2.87
N ASN A 184 -11.83 16.20 -3.50
CA ASN A 184 -11.49 14.93 -2.88
C ASN A 184 -10.30 14.23 -3.58
N THR A 185 -9.54 14.98 -4.37
CA THR A 185 -8.38 14.47 -5.12
C THR A 185 -7.17 15.36 -4.90
N LEU A 186 -6.02 14.72 -4.80
CA LEU A 186 -4.77 15.37 -4.51
C LEU A 186 -3.61 14.63 -5.18
N GLU A 187 -2.57 15.37 -5.48
CA GLU A 187 -1.39 14.86 -6.14
C GLU A 187 -0.14 15.58 -5.67
N GLY A 188 1.02 14.98 -5.91
CA GLY A 188 2.24 15.54 -5.41
C GLY A 188 3.46 14.71 -5.74
N TYR A 189 4.60 15.15 -5.25
CA TYR A 189 5.84 14.41 -5.37
C TYR A 189 6.69 14.57 -4.11
N ALA A 190 7.61 13.65 -3.92
CA ALA A 190 8.70 13.74 -2.96
C ALA A 190 9.99 13.40 -3.69
N ASP A 191 11.02 14.20 -3.47
CA ASP A 191 12.33 14.09 -4.08
C ASP A 191 13.41 13.93 -3.02
N GLY A 192 14.35 13.03 -3.27
CA GLY A 192 15.49 12.74 -2.42
C GLY A 192 15.24 11.60 -1.47
N GLY A 193 16.20 11.44 -0.57
CA GLY A 193 16.27 10.32 0.36
C GLY A 193 17.71 9.95 0.62
N SER A 194 17.87 8.98 1.50
CA SER A 194 19.15 8.36 1.80
C SER A 194 18.99 6.86 1.98
N PHE A 195 20.11 6.14 2.05
CA PHE A 195 20.10 4.71 2.35
C PHE A 195 21.16 4.39 3.42
N CYS A 196 20.71 3.96 4.59
CA CYS A 196 21.52 3.64 5.80
C CYS A 196 22.37 4.76 6.40
N SER A 197 22.60 5.85 5.68
CA SER A 197 23.37 6.99 6.13
C SER A 197 22.90 8.24 5.38
N PRO A 198 22.66 9.37 6.07
CA PRO A 198 22.33 10.64 5.42
C PRO A 198 23.38 11.12 4.42
N GLN A 199 24.61 10.59 4.49
CA GLN A 199 25.70 10.89 3.56
C GLN A 199 25.58 10.08 2.26
N ILE A 200 24.90 8.92 2.29
CA ILE A 200 24.62 8.09 1.11
C ILE A 200 23.27 8.51 0.54
N LYS A 201 23.29 9.56 -0.28
CA LYS A 201 22.08 10.09 -0.92
C LYS A 201 21.54 9.11 -1.96
N THR A 202 20.25 8.86 -1.90
CA THR A 202 19.48 8.15 -2.92
C THR A 202 18.54 9.14 -3.57
N ASN A 203 18.99 9.74 -4.67
CA ASN A 203 18.17 10.67 -5.44
C ASN A 203 17.15 9.88 -6.25
N TYR A 204 15.92 9.83 -5.75
CA TYR A 204 14.75 9.37 -6.49
C TYR A 204 13.65 10.41 -6.34
N ARG A 205 12.80 10.50 -7.35
CA ARG A 205 11.54 11.22 -7.27
C ARG A 205 10.40 10.23 -7.35
N ILE A 206 9.48 10.32 -6.41
CA ILE A 206 8.24 9.56 -6.39
C ILE A 206 7.07 10.53 -6.54
N TYR A 207 6.23 10.25 -7.51
CA TYR A 207 4.98 10.95 -7.79
C TYR A 207 3.82 10.18 -7.17
N PHE A 208 2.82 10.91 -6.72
CA PHE A 208 1.70 10.37 -5.96
C PHE A 208 0.40 11.04 -6.41
N VAL A 209 -0.64 10.23 -6.52
CA VAL A 209 -2.02 10.70 -6.73
C VAL A 209 -2.92 9.94 -5.77
N ALA A 210 -3.88 10.64 -5.17
CA ALA A 210 -4.86 10.04 -4.27
C ALA A 210 -6.25 10.63 -4.46
N ALA A 211 -7.23 9.82 -4.08
CA ALA A 211 -8.64 10.18 -4.10
C ALA A 211 -9.35 9.62 -2.87
N PHE A 212 -10.48 10.24 -2.54
CA PHE A 212 -11.46 9.75 -1.56
C PHE A 212 -12.83 9.57 -2.20
N ASP A 213 -13.61 8.58 -1.76
CA ASP A 213 -14.98 8.38 -2.25
C ASP A 213 -15.97 9.40 -1.68
N ALA A 214 -15.70 9.85 -0.46
CA ALA A 214 -16.48 10.85 0.24
C ALA A 214 -16.06 12.27 -0.14
N LYS A 215 -17.03 13.18 -0.10
CA LYS A 215 -16.77 14.62 -0.24
C LYS A 215 -16.36 15.18 1.13
N PRO A 216 -15.18 15.78 1.27
CA PRO A 216 -14.81 16.45 2.52
C PRO A 216 -15.66 17.70 2.74
N ILE A 217 -15.91 18.02 4.01
CA ILE A 217 -16.59 19.26 4.41
C ILE A 217 -15.60 20.41 4.63
N SER A 218 -14.33 20.09 4.87
CA SER A 218 -13.23 21.05 4.89
C SER A 218 -11.92 20.36 4.52
N SER A 219 -10.99 21.15 3.98
CA SER A 219 -9.65 20.70 3.66
C SER A 219 -8.67 21.86 3.82
N GLY A 220 -7.38 21.53 3.81
CA GLY A 220 -6.30 22.50 3.83
C GLY A 220 -4.95 21.81 3.85
N THR A 221 -3.91 22.60 4.08
CA THR A 221 -2.54 22.10 4.16
C THR A 221 -1.89 22.50 5.48
N TRP A 222 -0.72 21.93 5.74
CA TRP A 222 0.18 22.43 6.78
C TRP A 222 1.61 22.56 6.29
N LYS A 223 2.39 23.39 6.99
CA LYS A 223 3.84 23.49 6.84
C LYS A 223 4.46 23.86 8.20
N GLY A 224 5.30 22.97 8.72
CA GLY A 224 5.82 23.08 10.08
C GLY A 224 4.67 23.21 11.08
N LYS A 225 4.74 24.20 11.96
CA LYS A 225 3.69 24.46 12.98
C LYS A 225 2.47 25.23 12.45
N ASN A 226 2.45 25.59 11.17
CA ASN A 226 1.37 26.39 10.59
C ASN A 226 0.33 25.51 9.90
N LEU A 227 -0.90 25.55 10.42
CA LEU A 227 -2.07 24.94 9.78
C LEU A 227 -2.77 25.98 8.89
N GLN A 228 -2.93 25.68 7.60
CA GLN A 228 -3.46 26.59 6.60
C GLN A 228 -4.81 26.07 6.08
N LYS A 229 -5.89 26.57 6.68
CA LYS A 229 -7.26 26.21 6.28
C LYS A 229 -7.53 26.66 4.84
N THR A 230 -8.21 25.84 4.05
CA THR A 230 -8.59 26.11 2.64
C THR A 230 -7.43 26.28 1.65
N SER A 231 -6.17 26.17 2.10
CA SER A 231 -5.03 26.15 1.20
C SER A 231 -5.07 24.90 0.31
N THR A 232 -4.79 25.07 -0.97
CA THR A 232 -4.83 23.99 -1.96
C THR A 232 -3.44 23.44 -2.29
N GLN A 233 -2.37 24.01 -1.75
CA GLN A 233 -1.00 23.59 -2.05
C GLN A 233 -0.07 23.84 -0.85
N THR A 234 0.94 22.97 -0.69
CA THR A 234 2.06 23.19 0.23
C THR A 234 3.30 22.45 -0.28
N ASN A 235 4.47 22.88 0.18
CA ASN A 235 5.75 22.27 -0.19
C ASN A 235 6.78 22.32 0.94
N GLY A 236 7.86 21.55 0.76
CA GLY A 236 9.01 21.48 1.65
C GLY A 236 8.83 20.48 2.79
N GLU A 237 9.81 20.41 3.69
CA GLU A 237 9.81 19.49 4.83
C GLU A 237 8.64 19.77 5.80
N ASN A 238 8.20 18.72 6.52
CA ASN A 238 7.15 18.80 7.54
C ASN A 238 5.87 19.47 7.02
N SER A 239 5.45 19.09 5.82
CA SER A 239 4.29 19.64 5.13
C SER A 239 3.35 18.53 4.65
N GLY A 240 2.08 18.86 4.41
CA GLY A 240 1.10 17.91 3.91
C GLY A 240 -0.31 18.48 3.79
N ALA A 241 -1.28 17.61 3.54
CA ALA A 241 -2.68 17.96 3.35
C ALA A 241 -3.61 17.23 4.32
N TYR A 242 -4.66 17.91 4.77
CA TYR A 242 -5.73 17.30 5.58
C TYR A 242 -7.09 17.44 4.89
N LEU A 243 -7.95 16.45 5.11
CA LEU A 243 -9.33 16.43 4.64
C LEU A 243 -10.22 15.97 5.79
N SER A 244 -11.24 16.76 6.11
CA SER A 244 -12.19 16.43 7.17
C SER A 244 -13.57 16.09 6.60
N PHE A 245 -14.21 15.08 7.17
CA PHE A 245 -15.45 14.47 6.68
C PHE A 245 -16.50 14.44 7.78
N ASP A 246 -17.77 14.63 7.40
CA ASP A 246 -18.91 14.31 8.25
C ASP A 246 -19.15 12.80 8.19
N VAL A 247 -18.92 12.13 9.32
CA VAL A 247 -19.11 10.68 9.49
C VAL A 247 -20.30 10.36 10.40
N SER A 248 -21.25 11.30 10.56
CA SER A 248 -22.48 11.07 11.31
C SER A 248 -23.38 10.02 10.66
N ARG A 249 -23.37 9.94 9.32
CA ARG A 249 -24.18 9.00 8.51
C ARG A 249 -23.34 8.03 7.67
N GLN A 250 -22.17 8.44 7.20
CA GLN A 250 -21.24 7.63 6.43
C GLN A 250 -20.02 7.29 7.28
N LYS A 251 -20.01 6.10 7.89
CA LYS A 251 -18.93 5.66 8.79
C LYS A 251 -17.69 5.14 8.09
N ILE A 252 -17.80 4.88 6.79
CA ILE A 252 -16.73 4.31 5.99
C ILE A 252 -16.28 5.36 4.99
N ILE A 253 -14.99 5.68 5.04
CA ILE A 253 -14.30 6.50 4.05
C ILE A 253 -13.33 5.60 3.31
N HIS A 254 -13.41 5.60 1.98
CA HIS A 254 -12.45 4.92 1.15
C HIS A 254 -11.37 5.90 0.69
N TYR A 255 -10.14 5.43 0.71
CA TYR A 255 -8.97 6.14 0.21
C TYR A 255 -8.25 5.24 -0.78
N LYS A 256 -7.93 5.76 -1.96
CA LYS A 256 -7.08 5.06 -2.93
C LYS A 256 -6.00 5.97 -3.44
N PHE A 257 -4.84 5.40 -3.73
CA PHE A 257 -3.71 6.13 -4.30
C PHE A 257 -2.97 5.30 -5.33
N ALA A 258 -2.17 5.98 -6.13
CA ALA A 258 -1.17 5.37 -7.00
C ALA A 258 0.14 6.15 -6.91
N ILE A 259 1.23 5.45 -7.20
CA ILE A 259 2.56 6.05 -7.30
C ILE A 259 3.14 5.83 -8.70
N SER A 260 4.12 6.66 -9.06
CA SER A 260 4.97 6.50 -10.24
C SER A 260 6.34 7.09 -9.92
N TYR A 261 7.39 6.54 -10.51
CA TYR A 261 8.73 7.13 -10.46
C TYR A 261 9.04 8.01 -11.68
N VAL A 262 8.07 8.18 -12.59
CA VAL A 262 8.22 8.92 -13.86
C VAL A 262 7.47 10.24 -13.83
N SER A 263 6.16 10.23 -13.52
CA SER A 263 5.35 11.46 -13.54
C SER A 263 4.03 11.34 -12.78
N ILE A 264 3.40 12.49 -12.47
CA ILE A 264 2.01 12.55 -11.98
C ILE A 264 1.05 11.87 -12.96
N GLU A 265 1.22 12.11 -14.27
CA GLU A 265 0.32 11.57 -15.29
C GLU A 265 0.39 10.04 -15.33
N ASN A 266 1.57 9.47 -15.17
CA ASN A 266 1.75 8.03 -15.06
C ASN A 266 1.10 7.48 -13.78
N ALA A 267 1.21 8.18 -12.65
CA ALA A 267 0.51 7.80 -11.42
C ALA A 267 -1.02 7.82 -11.62
N ARG A 268 -1.57 8.82 -12.34
CA ARG A 268 -3.01 8.84 -12.71
C ARG A 268 -3.39 7.65 -13.60
N GLN A 269 -2.56 7.31 -14.58
CA GLN A 269 -2.78 6.14 -15.44
C GLN A 269 -2.75 4.83 -14.66
N ASN A 270 -1.78 4.68 -13.74
CA ASN A 270 -1.70 3.54 -12.83
C ASN A 270 -3.00 3.43 -11.99
N LEU A 271 -3.46 4.54 -11.41
CA LEU A 271 -4.70 4.55 -10.61
C LEU A 271 -5.92 4.13 -11.43
N LYS A 272 -6.06 4.68 -12.64
CA LYS A 272 -7.17 4.38 -13.55
C LYS A 272 -7.16 2.93 -14.02
N ALA A 273 -5.98 2.37 -14.29
CA ALA A 273 -5.84 1.01 -14.81
C ALA A 273 -6.06 -0.06 -13.74
N GLU A 274 -5.53 0.13 -12.54
CA GLU A 274 -5.49 -0.90 -11.50
C GLU A 274 -6.62 -0.75 -10.44
N ASN A 275 -7.10 0.48 -10.18
CA ASN A 275 -8.16 0.78 -9.22
C ASN A 275 -9.22 1.77 -9.79
N PRO A 276 -9.94 1.44 -10.88
CA PRO A 276 -10.90 2.36 -11.50
C PRO A 276 -12.09 2.71 -10.59
N ASP A 277 -12.62 1.71 -9.89
CA ASP A 277 -13.85 1.82 -9.10
C ASP A 277 -13.60 2.00 -7.59
N TRP A 278 -14.69 2.07 -6.81
CA TRP A 278 -14.69 2.16 -5.34
C TRP A 278 -15.15 0.85 -4.69
N ASN A 279 -14.59 -0.27 -5.14
CA ASN A 279 -14.91 -1.59 -4.60
C ASN A 279 -13.71 -2.21 -3.89
N PHE A 280 -13.54 -1.88 -2.61
CA PHE A 280 -12.45 -2.37 -1.77
C PHE A 280 -12.39 -3.91 -1.75
N ASN A 281 -13.54 -4.57 -1.61
CA ASN A 281 -13.63 -6.03 -1.54
C ASN A 281 -13.16 -6.68 -2.85
N CYS A 282 -13.43 -6.08 -4.01
CA CYS A 282 -12.94 -6.59 -5.29
C CYS A 282 -11.41 -6.61 -5.34
N ILE A 283 -10.76 -5.50 -4.96
CA ILE A 283 -9.29 -5.39 -4.96
C ILE A 283 -8.68 -6.32 -3.91
N LYS A 284 -9.25 -6.38 -2.71
CA LYS A 284 -8.84 -7.32 -1.65
C LYS A 284 -8.90 -8.77 -2.13
N THR A 285 -10.02 -9.19 -2.73
CA THR A 285 -10.17 -10.56 -3.24
C THR A 285 -9.20 -10.85 -4.37
N ALA A 286 -8.98 -9.92 -5.30
CA ALA A 286 -8.01 -10.07 -6.38
C ALA A 286 -6.56 -10.17 -5.85
N SER A 287 -6.23 -9.40 -4.81
CA SER A 287 -4.93 -9.44 -4.14
C SER A 287 -4.67 -10.79 -3.46
N ILE A 288 -5.63 -11.26 -2.67
CA ILE A 288 -5.58 -12.58 -2.02
C ILE A 288 -5.48 -13.71 -3.06
N ALA A 289 -6.25 -13.63 -4.15
CA ALA A 289 -6.20 -14.62 -5.24
C ALA A 289 -4.83 -14.65 -5.93
N THR A 290 -4.21 -13.48 -6.12
CA THR A 290 -2.85 -13.37 -6.66
C THR A 290 -1.86 -14.06 -5.73
N TRP A 291 -1.92 -13.80 -4.42
CA TRP A 291 -1.04 -14.48 -3.46
C TRP A 291 -1.27 -15.98 -3.41
N ASN A 292 -2.52 -16.45 -3.45
CA ASN A 292 -2.81 -17.88 -3.53
C ASN A 292 -2.18 -18.53 -4.76
N LYS A 293 -2.19 -17.85 -5.92
CA LYS A 293 -1.55 -18.33 -7.14
C LYS A 293 -0.02 -18.44 -6.99
N TYR A 294 0.64 -17.47 -6.36
CA TYR A 294 2.09 -17.48 -6.20
C TYR A 294 2.55 -18.46 -5.12
N LEU A 295 1.93 -18.42 -3.94
CA LEU A 295 2.28 -19.29 -2.81
C LEU A 295 1.89 -20.75 -3.08
N GLY A 296 0.81 -20.97 -3.83
CA GLY A 296 0.36 -22.31 -4.23
C GLY A 296 1.24 -23.01 -5.27
N LYS A 297 2.30 -22.36 -5.78
CA LYS A 297 3.31 -23.01 -6.62
C LYS A 297 4.06 -24.12 -5.89
N ILE A 298 4.14 -24.04 -4.56
CA ILE A 298 4.78 -25.05 -3.72
C ILE A 298 3.78 -25.52 -2.66
N ALA A 299 3.32 -26.76 -2.76
CA ALA A 299 2.50 -27.38 -1.74
C ALA A 299 3.39 -28.14 -0.74
N VAL A 300 3.21 -27.87 0.56
CA VAL A 300 3.94 -28.55 1.64
C VAL A 300 2.99 -29.37 2.52
N GLY A 301 3.48 -30.49 3.03
CA GLY A 301 2.74 -31.40 3.91
C GLY A 301 3.66 -32.12 4.91
N GLY A 302 3.08 -32.83 5.88
CA GLY A 302 3.83 -33.62 6.87
C GLY A 302 4.43 -32.85 8.05
N GLY A 303 4.18 -31.53 8.17
CA GLY A 303 4.64 -30.68 9.27
C GLY A 303 3.52 -30.21 10.21
N THR A 304 3.89 -29.45 11.24
CA THR A 304 2.92 -28.79 12.14
C THR A 304 2.26 -27.57 11.47
N PRO A 305 1.14 -27.05 12.01
CA PRO A 305 0.57 -25.78 11.55
C PRO A 305 1.59 -24.63 11.62
N ASP A 306 2.45 -24.62 12.64
CA ASP A 306 3.50 -23.62 12.79
C ASP A 306 4.56 -23.70 11.67
N HIS A 307 5.03 -24.90 11.32
CA HIS A 307 5.92 -25.09 10.17
C HIS A 307 5.28 -24.60 8.86
N THR A 308 3.98 -24.84 8.71
CA THR A 308 3.22 -24.37 7.53
C THR A 308 3.19 -22.85 7.48
N THR A 309 2.90 -22.18 8.61
CA THR A 309 2.92 -20.72 8.71
C THR A 309 4.29 -20.15 8.41
N GLN A 310 5.35 -20.72 9.00
CA GLN A 310 6.72 -20.29 8.73
C GLN A 310 7.05 -20.46 7.25
N PHE A 311 6.78 -21.60 6.64
CA PHE A 311 7.10 -21.85 5.23
C PHE A 311 6.46 -20.80 4.30
N TYR A 312 5.14 -20.61 4.38
CA TYR A 312 4.46 -19.67 3.50
C TYR A 312 4.81 -18.22 3.81
N THR A 313 5.13 -17.90 5.06
CA THR A 313 5.59 -16.55 5.42
C THR A 313 6.98 -16.24 4.86
N HIS A 314 7.92 -17.18 4.92
CA HIS A 314 9.23 -16.99 4.30
C HIS A 314 9.14 -16.95 2.78
N LEU A 315 8.26 -17.77 2.17
CA LEU A 315 7.99 -17.70 0.73
C LEU A 315 7.36 -16.35 0.33
N TYR A 316 6.45 -15.82 1.15
CA TYR A 316 5.88 -14.47 0.97
C TYR A 316 6.98 -13.40 0.97
N HIS A 317 7.87 -13.42 1.97
CA HIS A 317 8.98 -12.47 2.06
C HIS A 317 9.96 -12.59 0.89
N ALA A 318 10.22 -13.82 0.41
CA ALA A 318 11.05 -14.07 -0.77
C ALA A 318 10.43 -13.55 -2.09
N LEU A 319 9.16 -13.15 -2.08
CA LEU A 319 8.46 -12.58 -3.23
C LEU A 319 8.16 -11.08 -3.06
N ALA A 320 8.70 -10.44 -2.01
CA ALA A 320 8.53 -9.01 -1.74
C ALA A 320 9.28 -8.14 -2.76
N HIS A 321 10.54 -8.50 -3.01
CA HIS A 321 11.46 -7.81 -3.91
C HIS A 321 12.15 -8.80 -4.85
N PRO A 322 12.64 -8.40 -6.04
CA PRO A 322 12.65 -7.04 -6.59
C PRO A 322 11.25 -6.49 -6.86
N SER A 323 11.09 -5.18 -6.94
CA SER A 323 9.77 -4.54 -7.13
C SER A 323 9.62 -3.98 -8.53
N VAL A 324 8.42 -4.09 -9.10
CA VAL A 324 8.06 -3.40 -10.34
C VAL A 324 8.37 -1.91 -10.19
N PHE A 325 9.01 -1.34 -11.20
CA PHE A 325 9.47 0.04 -11.26
C PHE A 325 8.92 0.79 -12.48
N SER A 326 8.49 0.07 -13.52
CA SER A 326 7.78 0.67 -14.65
C SER A 326 6.31 0.92 -14.33
N ASP A 327 5.75 1.97 -14.91
CA ASP A 327 4.31 2.26 -14.89
C ASP A 327 3.52 1.33 -15.83
N VAL A 328 2.18 1.41 -15.80
CA VAL A 328 1.31 0.57 -16.63
C VAL A 328 1.51 0.79 -18.13
N ASN A 329 1.99 1.97 -18.53
CA ASN A 329 2.33 2.30 -19.91
C ASN A 329 3.75 1.83 -20.32
N GLY A 330 4.47 1.18 -19.40
CA GLY A 330 5.81 0.66 -19.60
C GLY A 330 6.93 1.66 -19.35
N GLU A 331 6.64 2.94 -19.09
CA GLU A 331 7.66 3.95 -18.82
C GLU A 331 8.34 3.73 -17.46
N TYR A 332 9.63 4.04 -17.37
CA TYR A 332 10.43 3.99 -16.14
C TYR A 332 11.63 4.94 -16.23
N ILE A 333 12.26 5.26 -15.10
CA ILE A 333 13.53 6.00 -15.07
C ILE A 333 14.71 5.02 -15.10
N GLY A 334 15.60 5.16 -16.07
CA GLY A 334 16.80 4.32 -16.20
C GLY A 334 17.89 4.68 -15.19
N GLY A 335 18.92 3.83 -15.10
CA GLY A 335 20.12 4.12 -14.31
C GLY A 335 20.94 5.32 -14.84
N ASP A 336 20.64 5.78 -16.06
CA ASP A 336 21.14 7.01 -16.68
C ASP A 336 20.30 8.26 -16.32
N HIS A 337 19.31 8.11 -15.44
CA HIS A 337 18.34 9.13 -15.05
C HIS A 337 17.48 9.67 -16.20
N GLN A 338 17.38 8.94 -17.31
CA GLN A 338 16.50 9.28 -18.42
C GLN A 338 15.22 8.45 -18.36
N LYS A 339 14.17 8.95 -19.01
CA LYS A 339 12.93 8.21 -19.18
C LYS A 339 13.10 7.18 -20.30
N HIS A 340 12.79 5.92 -20.00
CA HIS A 340 12.77 4.80 -20.92
C HIS A 340 11.40 4.14 -20.94
N GLN A 341 11.18 3.22 -21.88
CA GLN A 341 9.95 2.46 -21.98
C GLN A 341 10.24 0.97 -22.24
N SER A 342 9.57 0.09 -21.49
CA SER A 342 9.68 -1.35 -21.61
C SER A 342 8.35 -1.97 -22.04
N LYS A 343 8.41 -3.08 -22.79
CA LYS A 343 7.23 -3.88 -23.16
C LYS A 343 6.75 -4.79 -22.04
N THR A 344 7.61 -5.07 -21.07
CA THR A 344 7.33 -5.90 -19.88
C THR A 344 7.59 -5.09 -18.63
N ASP A 345 7.12 -5.58 -17.48
CA ASP A 345 7.46 -4.98 -16.19
C ASP A 345 8.99 -4.85 -16.05
N TYR A 346 9.46 -3.63 -15.75
CA TYR A 346 10.84 -3.33 -15.37
C TYR A 346 10.94 -3.31 -13.84
N TYR A 347 12.08 -3.70 -13.27
CA TYR A 347 12.21 -3.95 -11.84
C TYR A 347 13.38 -3.20 -11.20
N THR A 348 13.28 -2.97 -9.89
CA THR A 348 14.30 -2.35 -9.03
C THR A 348 14.41 -3.08 -7.69
N ALA A 349 15.17 -2.52 -6.73
CA ALA A 349 15.39 -3.06 -5.39
C ALA A 349 16.14 -4.41 -5.37
N TYR A 350 17.25 -4.46 -6.11
CA TYR A 350 18.12 -5.64 -6.19
C TYR A 350 19.17 -5.64 -5.08
N SER A 351 18.92 -6.33 -3.96
CA SER A 351 19.95 -6.59 -2.92
C SER A 351 20.89 -7.73 -3.33
N ASN A 352 21.59 -7.53 -4.45
CA ASN A 352 22.29 -8.61 -5.15
C ASN A 352 23.36 -9.31 -4.32
N TRP A 353 23.94 -8.66 -3.30
CA TRP A 353 24.89 -9.31 -2.40
C TRP A 353 24.22 -10.45 -1.62
N ASP A 354 22.93 -10.34 -1.28
CA ASP A 354 22.16 -11.36 -0.57
C ASP A 354 21.45 -12.32 -1.50
N THR A 355 20.72 -11.77 -2.48
CA THR A 355 19.69 -12.50 -3.21
C THR A 355 20.27 -13.51 -4.20
N TYR A 356 21.52 -13.33 -4.64
CA TYR A 356 22.20 -14.29 -5.53
C TYR A 356 22.46 -15.65 -4.87
N ARG A 357 22.42 -15.76 -3.54
CA ARG A 357 22.77 -17.00 -2.81
C ARG A 357 21.65 -18.02 -2.81
N THR A 358 20.39 -17.56 -2.70
CA THR A 358 19.22 -18.42 -2.52
C THR A 358 17.97 -17.93 -3.26
N GLN A 359 17.63 -16.64 -3.17
CA GLN A 359 16.39 -16.11 -3.73
C GLN A 359 16.37 -16.17 -5.27
N GLY A 360 17.47 -15.81 -5.92
CA GLY A 360 17.59 -15.87 -7.38
C GLY A 360 17.39 -17.29 -7.92
N GLN A 361 17.94 -18.29 -7.21
CA GLN A 361 17.75 -19.71 -7.50
C GLN A 361 16.28 -20.10 -7.32
N LEU A 362 15.65 -19.70 -6.22
CA LEU A 362 14.22 -19.98 -5.98
C LEU A 362 13.32 -19.41 -7.09
N ILE A 363 13.58 -18.19 -7.56
CA ILE A 363 12.78 -17.53 -8.60
C ILE A 363 12.97 -18.21 -9.97
N SER A 364 14.09 -18.89 -10.20
CA SER A 364 14.40 -19.58 -11.46
C SER A 364 13.72 -20.95 -11.62
N LEU A 365 13.19 -21.52 -10.54
CA LEU A 365 12.43 -22.78 -10.51
C LEU A 365 10.98 -22.57 -10.97
#